data_AF-A0A928PYG6-F1
#
_entry.id   AF-A0A928PYG6-F1
#
_cell.length_a   1.000
_cell.length_b   1.000
_cell.length_c   1.000
_cell.angle_alpha   90.00
_cell.angle_beta   90.00
_cell.angle_gamma   90.00
#
_symmetry.space_group_name_H-M   'P 1'
#
loop_
_entity.id
_entity.type
_entity.pdbx_description
1 polymer ?
#
loop_
_entity_poly.entity_id
_entity_poly.type
_entity_poly.pdbx_seq_one_letter_code
_entity_poly.pdbx_strand_id
1 'polypeptide(L)'
;MGAKGLATEKRILDAAEKLFLEKGYTAVTMKDICAEANISRGGLYRHYSSTAVVFTAIIEREQSWALASLKCAKDGEISPDKILNVYLEHRMNNIVNSTFGIDNAIAEFAMNTENGKAIAQKRAKDCLAIVEELIRMGNAKKKFNCKDVKATARQICWIIEGMCKHSVIIPITKSDIEVQMKLIKRMLK
;
A
#
# COMPACT_ATOMS: atom_id res chain seq x y z
N MET A 1 -11.06 -17.18 -16.88
CA MET A 1 -11.35 -17.76 -15.55
C MET A 1 -12.80 -17.49 -15.20
N GLY A 2 -13.57 -18.47 -14.72
CA GLY A 2 -14.99 -18.26 -14.36
C GLY A 2 -15.15 -17.47 -13.05
N ALA A 3 -16.35 -16.93 -12.79
CA ALA A 3 -16.67 -16.09 -11.62
C ALA A 3 -16.27 -16.73 -10.26
N LYS A 4 -16.35 -18.07 -10.14
CA LYS A 4 -15.90 -18.81 -8.95
C LYS A 4 -14.39 -18.75 -8.71
N GLY A 5 -13.59 -18.68 -9.78
CA GLY A 5 -12.14 -18.57 -9.71
C GLY A 5 -11.70 -17.21 -9.16
N LEU A 6 -12.35 -16.13 -9.63
CA LEU A 6 -12.09 -14.77 -9.16
C LEU A 6 -12.44 -14.58 -7.68
N ALA A 7 -13.57 -15.16 -7.23
CA ALA A 7 -13.95 -15.12 -5.82
C ALA A 7 -12.96 -15.86 -4.91
N THR A 8 -12.44 -17.00 -5.40
CA THR A 8 -11.43 -17.79 -4.66
C THR A 8 -10.11 -17.06 -4.57
N GLU A 9 -9.66 -16.47 -5.68
CA GLU A 9 -8.43 -15.67 -5.74
C GLU A 9 -8.49 -14.47 -4.79
N LYS A 10 -9.60 -13.71 -4.80
CA LYS A 10 -9.79 -12.61 -3.86
C LYS A 10 -9.64 -13.06 -2.41
N ARG A 11 -10.29 -14.16 -2.03
CA ARG A 11 -10.21 -14.73 -0.67
C ARG A 11 -8.78 -15.13 -0.30
N ILE A 12 -8.01 -15.70 -1.24
CA ILE A 12 -6.60 -16.05 -1.01
C ILE A 12 -5.79 -14.79 -0.72
N LEU A 13 -5.94 -13.76 -1.56
CA LEU A 13 -5.19 -12.51 -1.41
C LEU A 13 -5.57 -11.76 -0.14
N ASP A 14 -6.85 -11.70 0.24
CA ASP A 14 -7.32 -11.06 1.47
C ASP A 14 -6.77 -11.76 2.73
N ALA A 15 -6.79 -13.10 2.74
CA ALA A 15 -6.22 -13.91 3.82
C ALA A 15 -4.70 -13.74 3.92
N ALA A 16 -4.00 -13.78 2.79
CA ALA A 16 -2.57 -13.63 2.75
C ALA A 16 -2.13 -12.22 3.16
N GLU A 17 -2.81 -11.17 2.68
CA GLU A 17 -2.53 -9.78 3.06
C GLU A 17 -2.65 -9.57 4.57
N LYS A 18 -3.70 -10.11 5.20
CA LYS A 18 -3.86 -10.07 6.65
C LYS A 18 -2.66 -10.72 7.37
N LEU A 19 -2.26 -11.93 6.94
CA LEU A 19 -1.11 -12.62 7.54
C LEU A 19 0.18 -11.82 7.39
N PHE A 20 0.43 -11.23 6.22
CA PHE A 20 1.63 -10.43 5.97
C PHE A 20 1.64 -9.12 6.78
N LEU A 21 0.48 -8.48 6.96
CA LEU A 21 0.32 -7.28 7.80
C LEU A 21 0.62 -7.57 9.28
N GLU A 22 0.25 -8.76 9.77
CA GLU A 22 0.43 -9.16 11.16
C GLU A 22 1.83 -9.71 11.45
N LYS A 23 2.39 -10.52 10.55
CA LYS A 23 3.58 -11.35 10.81
C LYS A 23 4.81 -10.96 10.01
N GLY A 24 4.68 -10.07 9.02
CA GLY A 24 5.75 -9.82 8.04
C GLY A 24 5.80 -10.87 6.93
N TYR A 25 6.75 -10.72 6.02
CA TYR A 25 6.87 -11.58 4.84
C TYR A 25 7.51 -12.93 5.19
N THR A 26 8.61 -12.89 5.95
CA THR A 26 9.46 -14.07 6.20
C THR A 26 8.78 -15.14 7.06
N ALA A 27 7.85 -14.72 7.93
CA ALA A 27 7.15 -15.61 8.86
C ALA A 27 5.92 -16.32 8.26
N VAL A 28 5.44 -15.91 7.08
CA VAL A 28 4.21 -16.45 6.48
C VAL A 28 4.53 -17.59 5.53
N THR A 29 3.81 -18.70 5.66
CA THR A 29 3.95 -19.87 4.79
C THR A 29 2.70 -20.11 3.93
N MET A 30 2.85 -20.91 2.86
CA MET A 30 1.71 -21.37 2.05
C MET A 30 0.68 -22.15 2.89
N LYS A 31 1.12 -22.83 3.96
CA LYS A 31 0.22 -23.56 4.87
C LYS A 31 -0.64 -22.59 5.67
N ASP A 32 -0.05 -21.51 6.17
CA ASP A 32 -0.80 -20.47 6.89
C ASP A 32 -1.85 -19.83 5.99
N ILE A 33 -1.49 -19.51 4.74
CA ILE A 33 -2.43 -18.96 3.76
C ILE A 33 -3.56 -19.95 3.46
N CYS A 34 -3.27 -21.26 3.33
CA CYS A 34 -4.32 -22.27 3.15
C CYS A 34 -5.32 -22.28 4.31
N ALA A 35 -4.79 -22.23 5.54
CA ALA A 35 -5.60 -22.25 6.75
C ALA A 35 -6.47 -20.99 6.88
N GLU A 36 -5.86 -19.81 6.75
CA GLU A 36 -6.57 -18.52 6.86
C GLU A 36 -7.60 -18.34 5.74
N ALA A 37 -7.25 -18.72 4.51
CA ALA A 37 -8.18 -18.63 3.38
C ALA A 37 -9.23 -19.75 3.38
N ASN A 38 -9.14 -20.75 4.26
CA ASN A 38 -9.96 -21.95 4.27
C ASN A 38 -10.01 -22.65 2.88
N ILE A 39 -8.84 -22.94 2.32
CA ILE A 39 -8.68 -23.61 1.02
C ILE A 39 -7.72 -24.80 1.13
N SER A 40 -7.94 -25.83 0.32
CA SER A 40 -7.00 -26.95 0.23
C SER A 40 -5.66 -26.52 -0.36
N ARG A 41 -4.60 -27.24 -0.02
CA ARG A 41 -3.26 -27.04 -0.60
C ARG A 41 -3.31 -27.09 -2.13
N GLY A 42 -3.92 -28.13 -2.71
CA GLY A 42 -4.06 -28.24 -4.17
C GLY A 42 -4.84 -27.08 -4.78
N GLY A 43 -5.82 -26.52 -4.06
CA GLY A 43 -6.55 -25.32 -4.48
C GLY A 43 -5.66 -24.08 -4.52
N LEU A 44 -4.90 -23.81 -3.45
CA LEU A 44 -3.99 -22.66 -3.42
C LEU A 44 -2.92 -22.74 -4.51
N TYR A 45 -2.29 -23.91 -4.68
CA TYR A 45 -1.20 -24.10 -5.65
C TYR A 45 -1.66 -24.01 -7.12
N ARG A 46 -2.96 -24.10 -7.41
CA ARG A 46 -3.50 -23.78 -8.75
C ARG A 46 -3.51 -22.28 -9.06
N HIS A 47 -3.53 -21.44 -8.03
CA HIS A 47 -3.51 -19.98 -8.19
C HIS A 47 -2.10 -19.42 -8.00
N TYR A 48 -1.37 -19.89 -6.98
CA TYR A 48 -0.09 -19.33 -6.59
C TYR A 48 0.91 -20.42 -6.22
N SER A 49 2.10 -20.37 -6.82
CA SER A 49 3.15 -21.39 -6.60
C SER A 49 3.99 -21.16 -5.35
N SER A 50 4.03 -19.93 -4.82
CA SER A 50 4.80 -19.58 -3.63
C SER A 50 4.27 -18.30 -2.96
N THR A 51 4.70 -18.06 -1.72
CA THR A 51 4.39 -16.83 -0.98
C THR A 51 4.92 -15.58 -1.69
N ALA A 52 6.04 -15.68 -2.40
CA ALA A 52 6.58 -14.58 -3.21
C ALA A 52 5.61 -14.17 -4.33
N VAL A 53 5.00 -15.15 -5.02
CA VAL A 53 4.02 -14.86 -6.08
C VAL A 53 2.73 -14.28 -5.48
N VAL A 54 2.24 -14.84 -4.36
CA VAL A 54 1.08 -14.26 -3.64
C VAL A 54 1.35 -12.82 -3.22
N PHE A 55 2.51 -12.55 -2.63
CA PHE A 55 2.86 -11.23 -2.13
C PHE A 55 3.02 -10.20 -3.27
N THR A 56 3.61 -10.64 -4.39
CA THR A 56 3.69 -9.80 -5.60
C THR A 56 2.29 -9.42 -6.11
N ALA A 57 1.36 -10.38 -6.15
CA ALA A 57 -0.02 -10.11 -6.56
C ALA A 57 -0.76 -9.14 -5.61
N ILE A 58 -0.47 -9.18 -4.30
CA ILE A 58 -0.99 -8.19 -3.34
C ILE A 58 -0.47 -6.79 -3.68
N ILE A 59 0.83 -6.65 -3.94
CA ILE A 59 1.45 -5.36 -4.33
C ILE A 59 0.85 -4.84 -5.64
N GLU A 60 0.63 -5.71 -6.63
CA GLU A 60 0.02 -5.35 -7.91
C GLU A 60 -1.45 -4.93 -7.76
N ARG A 61 -2.19 -5.58 -6.85
CA ARG A 61 -3.56 -5.21 -6.50
C ARG A 61 -3.63 -3.81 -5.88
N GLU A 62 -2.73 -3.49 -4.96
CA GLU A 62 -2.61 -2.15 -4.34
C GLU A 62 -2.31 -1.09 -5.41
N GLN A 63 -1.35 -1.36 -6.30
CA GLN A 63 -1.00 -0.46 -7.41
C GLN A 63 -2.18 -0.23 -8.35
N SER A 64 -2.90 -1.29 -8.71
CA SER A 64 -4.07 -1.22 -9.60
C SER A 64 -5.17 -0.33 -9.03
N TRP A 65 -5.44 -0.44 -7.72
CA TRP A 65 -6.40 0.41 -7.03
C TRP A 65 -5.98 1.90 -7.04
N ALA A 66 -4.70 2.18 -6.82
CA ALA A 66 -4.19 3.54 -6.83
C ALA A 66 -4.23 4.18 -8.23
N LEU A 67 -3.91 3.41 -9.28
CA LEU A 67 -4.03 3.86 -10.67
C LEU A 67 -5.50 4.13 -11.07
N ALA A 68 -6.43 3.27 -10.64
CA ALA A 68 -7.86 3.50 -10.85
C ALA A 68 -8.33 4.79 -10.16
N SER A 69 -7.85 5.05 -8.95
CA SER A 69 -8.15 6.29 -8.21
C SER A 69 -7.64 7.54 -8.95
N LEU A 70 -6.42 7.49 -9.50
CA LEU A 70 -5.90 8.57 -10.36
C LEU A 70 -6.78 8.80 -11.59
N LYS A 71 -7.28 7.73 -12.21
CA LYS A 71 -8.19 7.85 -13.36
C LYS A 71 -9.46 8.60 -12.99
N CYS A 72 -10.13 8.25 -11.88
CA CYS A 72 -11.29 8.99 -11.39
C CYS A 72 -10.99 10.47 -11.12
N ALA A 73 -9.77 10.80 -10.67
CA ALA A 73 -9.34 12.20 -10.51
C ALA A 73 -9.30 12.96 -11.85
N LYS A 74 -8.79 12.28 -12.89
CA LYS A 74 -8.56 12.84 -14.23
C LYS A 74 -9.87 13.06 -14.95
N ASP A 75 -10.76 12.09 -14.83
CA ASP A 75 -12.12 12.12 -15.40
C ASP A 75 -13.01 13.13 -14.64
N GLY A 76 -12.55 13.64 -13.49
CA GLY A 76 -13.22 14.69 -12.72
C GLY A 76 -14.33 14.17 -11.82
N GLU A 77 -14.52 12.85 -11.75
CA GLU A 77 -15.51 12.18 -10.90
C GLU A 77 -15.27 12.46 -9.41
N ILE A 78 -13.99 12.48 -9.01
CA ILE A 78 -13.57 12.74 -7.63
C ILE A 78 -12.48 13.81 -7.62
N SER A 79 -12.53 14.71 -6.64
CA SER A 79 -11.53 15.78 -6.53
C SER A 79 -10.16 15.21 -6.09
N PRO A 80 -9.03 15.70 -6.65
CA PRO A 80 -7.69 15.18 -6.33
C PRO A 80 -7.33 15.26 -4.85
N ASP A 81 -7.83 16.28 -4.14
CA ASP A 81 -7.61 16.44 -2.71
C ASP A 81 -8.29 15.36 -1.87
N LYS A 82 -9.49 14.91 -2.28
CA LYS A 82 -10.17 13.79 -1.63
C LYS A 82 -9.44 12.49 -1.87
N ILE A 83 -9.00 12.23 -3.10
CA ILE A 83 -8.25 11.02 -3.43
C ILE A 83 -6.91 10.99 -2.68
N LEU A 84 -6.20 12.11 -2.62
CA LEU A 84 -4.96 12.21 -1.86
C LEU A 84 -5.21 11.93 -0.37
N ASN A 85 -6.24 12.51 0.23
CA ASN A 85 -6.57 12.24 1.64
C ASN A 85 -6.88 10.76 1.87
N VAL A 86 -7.73 10.14 1.05
CA VAL A 86 -8.08 8.71 1.17
C VAL A 86 -6.85 7.82 0.98
N TYR A 87 -5.99 8.14 0.02
CA TYR A 87 -4.75 7.41 -0.22
C TYR A 87 -3.80 7.47 0.98
N LEU A 88 -3.57 8.66 1.54
CA LEU A 88 -2.71 8.85 2.70
C LEU A 88 -3.30 8.21 3.97
N GLU A 89 -4.61 8.36 4.20
CA GLU A 89 -5.31 7.75 5.32
C GLU A 89 -5.25 6.23 5.26
N HIS A 90 -5.47 5.63 4.08
CA HIS A 90 -5.34 4.18 3.91
C HIS A 90 -3.93 3.70 4.31
N ARG A 91 -2.89 4.36 3.80
CA ARG A 91 -1.50 3.99 4.12
C ARG A 91 -1.15 4.19 5.59
N MET A 92 -1.57 5.30 6.20
CA MET A 92 -1.29 5.57 7.61
C MET A 92 -2.09 4.66 8.53
N ASN A 93 -3.35 4.33 8.21
CA ASN A 93 -4.16 3.41 9.01
C ASN A 93 -3.57 2.00 9.03
N ASN A 94 -2.89 1.56 7.97
CA ASN A 94 -2.15 0.30 7.98
C ASN A 94 -1.02 0.30 9.02
N ILE A 95 -0.48 1.45 9.42
CA ILE A 95 0.56 1.56 10.47
C ILE A 95 -0.01 1.24 11.85
N VAL A 96 -1.23 1.71 12.15
CA VAL A 96 -1.83 1.59 13.49
C VAL A 96 -2.64 0.31 13.65
N ASN A 97 -3.23 -0.19 12.57
CA ASN A 97 -4.12 -1.35 12.61
C ASN A 97 -3.39 -2.68 12.36
N SER A 98 -2.06 -2.68 12.28
CA SER A 98 -1.29 -3.90 12.06
C SER A 98 -0.08 -3.95 12.99
N THR A 99 0.34 -5.17 13.34
CA THR A 99 1.51 -5.39 14.18
C THR A 99 2.81 -5.18 13.42
N PHE A 100 2.85 -5.55 12.13
CA PHE A 100 4.05 -5.46 11.31
C PHE A 100 3.95 -4.37 10.23
N GLY A 101 2.84 -4.33 9.50
CA GLY A 101 2.59 -3.33 8.45
C GLY A 101 3.16 -3.71 7.08
N ILE A 102 2.43 -3.31 6.03
CA ILE A 102 2.74 -3.73 4.66
C ILE A 102 4.09 -3.20 4.17
N ASP A 103 4.46 -1.97 4.52
CA ASP A 103 5.72 -1.37 4.09
C ASP A 103 6.93 -2.09 4.73
N ASN A 104 6.80 -2.59 5.96
CA ASN A 104 7.83 -3.41 6.58
C ASN A 104 7.89 -4.80 5.93
N ALA A 105 6.74 -5.42 5.63
CA ALA A 105 6.69 -6.69 4.91
C ALA A 105 7.32 -6.58 3.52
N ILE A 106 7.14 -5.45 2.84
CA ILE A 106 7.79 -5.15 1.55
C ILE A 106 9.31 -5.02 1.71
N ALA A 107 9.79 -4.40 2.79
CA ALA A 107 11.21 -4.32 3.08
C ALA A 107 11.82 -5.71 3.31
N GLU A 108 11.14 -6.56 4.10
CA GLU A 108 11.55 -7.95 4.27
C GLU A 108 11.57 -8.71 2.94
N PHE A 109 10.51 -8.59 2.14
CA PHE A 109 10.42 -9.21 0.82
C PHE A 109 11.58 -8.79 -0.08
N ALA A 110 11.94 -7.51 -0.06
CA ALA A 110 13.03 -6.95 -0.85
C ALA A 110 14.41 -7.48 -0.43
N MET A 111 14.61 -7.77 0.85
CA MET A 111 15.87 -8.28 1.39
C MET A 111 16.01 -9.79 1.25
N ASN A 112 14.88 -10.53 1.22
CA ASN A 112 14.88 -11.99 1.32
C ASN A 112 14.52 -12.71 0.00
N THR A 113 14.30 -11.97 -1.10
CA THR A 113 13.97 -12.58 -2.40
C THR A 113 14.75 -11.94 -3.55
N GLU A 114 15.07 -12.74 -4.57
CA GLU A 114 15.87 -12.31 -5.72
C GLU A 114 15.24 -11.12 -6.47
N ASN A 115 13.93 -11.17 -6.73
CA ASN A 115 13.20 -10.11 -7.44
C ASN A 115 12.56 -9.07 -6.52
N GLY A 116 12.57 -9.27 -5.20
CA GLY A 116 11.85 -8.41 -4.26
C GLY A 116 12.35 -6.98 -4.28
N LYS A 117 13.67 -6.77 -4.43
CA LYS A 117 14.25 -5.43 -4.50
C LYS A 117 13.73 -4.64 -5.69
N ALA A 118 13.66 -5.26 -6.87
CA ALA A 118 13.15 -4.61 -8.08
C ALA A 118 11.66 -4.26 -7.94
N ILE A 119 10.86 -5.18 -7.37
CA ILE A 119 9.42 -4.96 -7.11
C ILE A 119 9.20 -3.83 -6.11
N ALA A 120 9.94 -3.82 -5.00
CA ALA A 120 9.85 -2.76 -4.00
C ALA A 120 10.28 -1.39 -4.55
N GLN A 121 11.34 -1.35 -5.37
CA GLN A 121 11.77 -0.13 -6.06
C GLN A 121 10.72 0.38 -7.04
N LYS A 122 10.09 -0.52 -7.82
CA LYS A 122 8.99 -0.16 -8.71
C LYS A 122 7.83 0.42 -7.91
N ARG A 123 7.39 -0.27 -6.85
CA ARG A 123 6.31 0.21 -5.98
C ARG A 123 6.62 1.60 -5.41
N ALA A 124 7.81 1.82 -4.88
CA ALA A 124 8.19 3.13 -4.32
C ALA A 124 8.14 4.25 -5.37
N LYS A 125 8.61 3.99 -6.60
CA LYS A 125 8.50 4.93 -7.72
C LYS A 125 7.05 5.21 -8.09
N ASP A 126 6.22 4.17 -8.15
CA ASP A 126 4.79 4.30 -8.49
C ASP A 126 4.05 5.11 -7.41
N CYS A 127 4.28 4.83 -6.12
CA CYS A 127 3.71 5.60 -5.02
C CYS A 127 4.09 7.08 -5.09
N LEU A 128 5.36 7.39 -5.35
CA LEU A 128 5.82 8.76 -5.52
C LEU A 128 5.11 9.45 -6.70
N ALA A 129 5.02 8.77 -7.84
CA ALA A 129 4.36 9.30 -9.04
C ALA A 129 2.87 9.58 -8.80
N ILE A 130 2.18 8.72 -8.06
CA ILE A 130 0.77 8.91 -7.68
C ILE A 130 0.59 10.17 -6.83
N VAL A 131 1.38 10.30 -5.77
CA VAL A 131 1.29 11.47 -4.87
C VAL A 131 1.65 12.75 -5.62
N GLU A 132 2.70 12.73 -6.44
CA GLU A 132 3.11 13.86 -7.27
C GLU A 132 1.99 14.29 -8.21
N GLU A 133 1.37 13.35 -8.92
CA GLU A 133 0.28 13.63 -9.85
C GLU A 133 -0.95 14.20 -9.14
N LEU A 134 -1.35 13.64 -8.00
CA LEU A 134 -2.48 14.15 -7.21
C LEU A 134 -2.25 15.60 -6.75
N ILE A 135 -1.02 15.93 -6.33
CA ILE A 135 -0.67 17.30 -5.95
C ILE A 135 -0.68 18.23 -7.18
N ARG A 136 -0.13 17.81 -8.32
CA ARG A 136 -0.17 18.58 -9.58
C ARG A 136 -1.61 18.89 -9.99
N MET A 137 -2.48 17.89 -9.95
CA MET A 137 -3.90 18.05 -10.27
C MET A 137 -4.63 18.94 -9.26
N GLY A 138 -4.30 18.82 -7.98
CA GLY A 138 -4.85 19.69 -6.93
C GLY A 138 -4.43 21.14 -7.10
N ASN A 139 -3.17 21.43 -7.46
CA ASN A 139 -2.71 22.77 -7.83
C ASN A 139 -3.47 23.32 -9.04
N ALA A 140 -3.61 22.52 -10.10
CA ALA A 140 -4.34 22.94 -11.32
C ALA A 140 -5.81 23.29 -11.02
N LYS A 141 -6.45 22.55 -10.09
CA LYS A 141 -7.82 22.81 -9.61
C LYS A 141 -7.88 23.82 -8.44
N LYS A 142 -6.78 24.52 -8.12
CA LYS A 142 -6.66 25.50 -7.01
C LYS A 142 -7.08 24.96 -5.64
N LYS A 143 -6.94 23.65 -5.42
CA LYS A 143 -7.14 22.98 -4.12
C LYS A 143 -5.90 23.04 -3.24
N PHE A 144 -4.73 23.08 -3.87
CA PHE A 144 -3.43 23.19 -3.25
C PHE A 144 -2.67 24.38 -3.85
N ASN A 145 -1.62 24.81 -3.15
CA ASN A 145 -0.71 25.87 -3.58
C ASN A 145 0.75 25.44 -3.35
N CYS A 146 1.03 24.17 -3.66
CA CYS A 146 2.34 23.57 -3.48
C CYS A 146 3.31 24.03 -4.58
N LYS A 147 4.37 24.77 -4.24
CA LYS A 147 5.35 25.27 -5.22
C LYS A 147 6.27 24.18 -5.76
N ASP A 148 6.86 23.38 -4.87
CA ASP A 148 7.77 22.29 -5.24
C ASP A 148 7.08 20.93 -5.08
N VAL A 149 6.24 20.61 -6.07
CA VAL A 149 5.41 19.40 -6.05
C VAL A 149 6.23 18.13 -5.89
N LYS A 150 7.40 18.06 -6.56
CA LYS A 150 8.24 16.86 -6.55
C LYS A 150 8.92 16.65 -5.21
N ALA A 151 9.47 17.71 -4.62
CA ALA A 151 10.08 17.62 -3.29
C ALA A 151 9.03 17.34 -2.21
N THR A 152 7.87 18.01 -2.27
CA THR A 152 6.77 17.79 -1.33
C THR A 152 6.22 16.37 -1.41
N ALA A 153 6.00 15.83 -2.61
CA ALA A 153 5.55 14.44 -2.79
C ALA A 153 6.54 13.45 -2.18
N ARG A 154 7.85 13.64 -2.44
CA ARG A 154 8.90 12.80 -1.87
C ARG A 154 8.93 12.86 -0.35
N GLN A 155 8.82 14.07 0.21
CA GLN A 155 8.82 14.26 1.65
C GLN A 155 7.62 13.57 2.31
N ILE A 156 6.44 13.63 1.69
CA ILE A 156 5.24 12.91 2.16
C ILE A 156 5.49 11.40 2.17
N CYS A 157 6.05 10.83 1.11
CA CYS A 157 6.37 9.40 1.06
C CYS A 157 7.38 9.00 2.15
N TRP A 158 8.44 9.80 2.36
CA TRP A 158 9.44 9.54 3.39
C TRP A 158 8.88 9.65 4.81
N ILE A 159 7.96 10.57 5.07
CA ILE A 159 7.27 10.66 6.37
C ILE A 159 6.52 9.36 6.64
N ILE A 160 5.71 8.89 5.68
CA ILE A 160 4.94 7.64 5.83
C ILE A 160 5.88 6.45 6.04
N GLU A 161 6.89 6.28 5.18
CA GLU A 161 7.86 5.19 5.30
C GLU A 161 8.63 5.23 6.62
N GLY A 162 8.99 6.42 7.10
CA GLY A 162 9.64 6.63 8.39
C GLY A 162 8.73 6.24 9.54
N MET A 163 7.47 6.65 9.52
CA MET A 163 6.46 6.25 10.51
C MET A 163 6.26 4.73 10.53
N CYS A 164 6.15 4.09 9.36
CA CYS A 164 6.02 2.64 9.23
C CYS A 164 7.22 1.91 9.86
N LYS A 165 8.44 2.39 9.62
CA LYS A 165 9.65 1.77 10.21
C LYS A 165 9.77 2.04 11.70
N HIS A 166 9.28 3.19 12.15
CA HIS A 166 9.32 3.54 13.57
C HIS A 166 8.29 2.76 14.39
N SER A 167 7.15 2.39 13.78
CA SER A 167 6.04 1.73 14.47
C SER A 167 6.39 0.36 15.06
N VAL A 168 7.43 -0.30 14.56
CA VAL A 168 7.93 -1.58 15.12
C VAL A 168 8.73 -1.39 16.40
N ILE A 169 9.21 -0.17 16.67
CA ILE A 169 9.99 0.18 17.86
C ILE A 169 9.11 0.91 18.87
N ILE A 170 8.37 1.91 18.41
CA ILE A 170 7.49 2.74 19.23
C ILE A 170 6.08 2.71 18.61
N PRO A 171 5.06 2.26 19.35
CA PRO A 171 3.69 2.25 18.84
C PRO A 171 3.26 3.64 18.37
N ILE A 172 2.83 3.73 17.11
CA ILE A 172 2.19 4.93 16.57
C ILE A 172 0.72 4.90 16.96
N THR A 173 0.19 6.02 17.45
CA THR A 173 -1.22 6.14 17.82
C THR A 173 -2.03 6.80 16.71
N LYS A 174 -3.37 6.71 16.80
CA LYS A 174 -4.27 7.47 15.91
C LYS A 174 -4.04 8.98 16.03
N SER A 175 -3.75 9.48 17.23
CA SER A 175 -3.43 10.90 17.46
C SER A 175 -2.18 11.32 16.69
N ASP A 176 -1.16 10.47 16.63
CA ASP A 176 0.05 10.76 15.85
C ASP A 176 -0.25 10.86 14.35
N ILE A 177 -1.07 9.95 13.82
CA ILE A 177 -1.55 10.03 12.42
C ILE A 177 -2.26 11.36 12.18
N GLU A 178 -3.20 11.76 13.05
CA GLU A 178 -3.94 13.01 12.88
C GLU A 178 -3.02 14.25 12.87
N VAL A 179 -2.01 14.27 13.73
CA VAL A 179 -1.00 15.32 13.75
C VAL A 179 -0.22 15.32 12.44
N GLN A 180 0.23 14.16 11.96
CA GLN A 180 1.00 14.07 10.72
C GLN A 180 0.16 14.45 9.48
N MET A 181 -1.11 14.06 9.43
CA MET A 181 -2.03 14.50 8.39
C MET A 181 -2.21 16.02 8.37
N LYS A 182 -2.27 16.68 9.56
CA LYS A 182 -2.30 18.15 9.65
C LYS A 182 -1.01 18.78 9.12
N LEU A 183 0.15 18.19 9.42
CA LEU A 183 1.45 18.67 8.93
C LEU A 183 1.56 18.53 7.40
N ILE A 184 1.18 17.38 6.85
CA ILE A 184 1.14 17.16 5.39
C ILE A 184 0.22 18.19 4.72
N LYS A 185 -0.97 18.44 5.27
CA LYS A 185 -1.89 19.47 4.74
C LYS A 185 -1.28 20.88 4.75
N ARG A 186 -0.40 21.21 5.70
CA ARG A 186 0.33 22.49 5.71
C ARG A 186 1.37 22.58 4.60
N MET A 187 2.00 21.45 4.24
CA MET A 187 2.97 21.40 3.13
C MET A 187 2.32 21.62 1.74
N LEU A 188 0.99 21.50 1.66
CA LEU A 188 0.21 21.66 0.42
C LEU A 188 -0.42 23.07 0.26
N LYS A 189 -0.22 23.97 1.25
CA LYS A 189 -0.70 25.35 1.23
C LYS A 189 0.32 26.32 0.64
#